data_AF-A0A814NI28-F1
#
_entry.id   AF-A0A814NI28-F1
#
_cell.length_a   1.000
_cell.length_b   1.000
_cell.length_c   1.000
_cell.angle_alpha   90.00
_cell.angle_beta   90.00
_cell.angle_gamma   90.00
#
_symmetry.space_group_name_H-M   'P 1'
#
loop_
_entity.id
_entity.type
_entity.pdbx_description
1 polymer ?
#
loop_
_entity_poly.entity_id
_entity_poly.type
_entity_poly.pdbx_seq_one_letter_code
_entity_poly.pdbx_strand_id
1 'polypeptide(L)'
;MMGSETVEKADLRIRKDYRFDAVECQNPYEFTIDQWKKVFNEEKRPKWVLINSPPLFDQPQTISTFDQYRQHILDKTLDYAKELKISKVHLVMNDVSNSSQIPSVVNLLKLAAQYFAPHNIMCLIEPLSTRSDYYLRSYYLAADIVREAKQSNLKVMLDSFHLQRLHGNLTENIELLAPFVGHVQISQTPLRDCPMNNGEVNHKYFLQKIATFYHDYIGLEYICVNFALIIDILGTMFVYMKLLKFK
;
A
#
# COMPACT_ATOMS: atom_id res chain seq x y z
N MET A 1 11.36 8.85 -32.06
CA MET A 1 11.06 7.42 -32.07
C MET A 1 10.71 7.02 -30.64
N MET A 2 9.43 6.72 -30.39
CA MET A 2 8.94 6.24 -29.09
C MET A 2 9.47 4.82 -28.90
N GLY A 3 10.56 4.66 -28.15
CA GLY A 3 11.32 3.41 -28.05
C GLY A 3 10.97 2.62 -26.78
N SER A 4 10.57 1.37 -26.97
CA SER A 4 10.62 0.19 -26.08
C SER A 4 10.08 0.24 -24.63
N GLU A 5 10.22 1.31 -23.86
CA GLU A 5 9.84 1.32 -22.43
C GLU A 5 8.31 1.30 -22.17
N THR A 6 7.52 1.74 -23.15
CA THR A 6 6.05 1.79 -23.02
C THR A 6 5.38 0.43 -23.26
N VAL A 7 6.06 -0.51 -23.91
CA VAL A 7 5.50 -1.83 -24.27
C VAL A 7 5.53 -2.77 -23.05
N GLU A 8 6.57 -2.73 -22.22
CA GLU A 8 6.71 -3.63 -21.06
C GLU A 8 5.79 -3.28 -19.88
N LYS A 9 5.54 -1.99 -19.60
CA LYS A 9 4.57 -1.56 -18.57
C LYS A 9 3.13 -2.00 -18.89
N ALA A 10 2.84 -2.27 -20.16
CA ALA A 10 1.53 -2.71 -20.65
C ALA A 10 1.33 -4.24 -20.59
N ASP A 11 2.40 -5.05 -20.51
CA ASP A 11 2.26 -6.50 -20.68
C ASP A 11 1.53 -7.19 -19.52
N LEU A 12 1.81 -6.83 -18.27
CA LEU A 12 1.06 -7.30 -17.10
C LEU A 12 -0.45 -7.02 -17.20
N ARG A 13 -0.79 -5.89 -17.83
CA ARG A 13 -2.14 -5.35 -17.93
C ARG A 13 -2.97 -6.11 -18.96
N ILE A 14 -2.34 -6.79 -19.90
CA ILE A 14 -3.01 -7.40 -21.05
C ILE A 14 -2.98 -8.93 -20.97
N ARG A 15 -2.10 -9.53 -20.14
CA ARG A 15 -2.04 -10.99 -19.93
C ARG A 15 -3.41 -11.57 -19.60
N LYS A 16 -3.85 -12.55 -20.39
CA LYS A 16 -5.16 -13.22 -20.25
C LYS A 16 -5.14 -14.33 -19.18
N ASP A 17 -3.97 -14.69 -18.69
CA ASP A 17 -3.70 -15.79 -17.77
C ASP A 17 -3.38 -15.33 -16.33
N TYR A 18 -3.83 -14.13 -15.90
CA TYR A 18 -3.65 -13.72 -14.50
C TYR A 18 -4.37 -14.72 -13.57
N ARG A 19 -3.72 -14.99 -12.43
CA ARG A 19 -4.15 -16.03 -11.46
C ARG A 19 -4.54 -15.47 -10.09
N PHE A 20 -4.66 -14.15 -9.98
CA PHE A 20 -4.95 -13.47 -8.72
C PHE A 20 -6.34 -12.86 -8.77
N ASP A 21 -7.03 -12.91 -7.64
CA ASP A 21 -8.38 -12.36 -7.49
C ASP A 21 -8.37 -10.84 -7.31
N ALA A 22 -7.22 -10.28 -6.90
CA ALA A 22 -7.09 -8.87 -6.61
C ALA A 22 -5.67 -8.32 -6.88
N VAL A 23 -5.62 -7.00 -7.05
CA VAL A 23 -4.41 -6.20 -7.27
C VAL A 23 -4.41 -4.96 -6.39
N GLU A 24 -3.22 -4.47 -6.11
CA GLU A 24 -2.95 -3.19 -5.49
C GLU A 24 -1.85 -2.46 -6.28
N CYS A 25 -1.78 -1.14 -6.16
CA CYS A 25 -0.90 -0.33 -6.99
C CYS A 25 -0.34 0.86 -6.23
N GLN A 26 0.99 0.96 -6.17
CA GLN A 26 1.66 2.09 -5.52
C GLN A 26 1.46 3.42 -6.24
N ASN A 27 1.37 3.43 -7.58
CA ASN A 27 1.21 4.68 -8.34
C ASN A 27 0.23 4.49 -9.51
N PRO A 28 -1.08 4.59 -9.27
CA PRO A 28 -2.06 4.48 -10.35
C PRO A 28 -2.08 5.70 -11.26
N TYR A 29 -1.45 6.82 -10.87
CA TYR A 29 -1.59 8.12 -11.52
C TYR A 29 -0.73 8.29 -12.78
N GLU A 30 0.14 7.32 -13.10
CA GLU A 30 0.86 7.27 -14.37
C GLU A 30 -0.06 7.12 -15.59
N PHE A 31 -1.28 6.62 -15.38
CA PHE A 31 -2.26 6.37 -16.42
C PHE A 31 -3.59 7.00 -16.02
N THR A 32 -4.35 7.44 -17.01
CA THR A 32 -5.69 7.99 -16.78
C THR A 32 -6.66 6.89 -16.33
N ILE A 33 -7.74 7.31 -15.67
CA ILE A 33 -8.83 6.42 -15.29
C ILE A 33 -9.38 5.65 -16.49
N ASP A 34 -9.53 6.30 -17.66
CA ASP A 34 -10.03 5.65 -18.88
C ASP A 34 -9.06 4.60 -19.41
N GLN A 35 -7.75 4.85 -19.33
CA GLN A 35 -6.74 3.85 -19.68
C GLN A 35 -6.83 2.63 -18.77
N TRP A 36 -7.01 2.83 -17.46
CA TRP A 36 -7.21 1.73 -16.51
C TRP A 36 -8.52 0.98 -16.77
N LYS A 37 -9.63 1.69 -17.00
CA LYS A 37 -10.90 1.06 -17.36
C LYS A 37 -10.76 0.22 -18.62
N LYS A 38 -10.10 0.72 -19.66
CA LYS A 38 -9.88 -0.06 -20.90
C LYS A 38 -9.15 -1.38 -20.63
N VAL A 39 -8.24 -1.41 -19.66
CA VAL A 39 -7.49 -2.60 -19.23
C VAL A 39 -8.35 -3.54 -18.36
N PHE A 40 -9.12 -3.00 -17.42
CA PHE A 40 -9.78 -3.76 -16.35
C PHE A 40 -11.30 -3.98 -16.55
N ASN A 41 -11.89 -3.49 -17.64
CA ASN A 41 -13.33 -3.64 -17.92
C ASN A 41 -13.73 -5.05 -18.42
N GLU A 42 -12.78 -5.99 -18.54
CA GLU A 42 -13.08 -7.38 -18.85
C GLU A 42 -13.53 -8.11 -17.57
N GLU A 43 -14.67 -8.81 -17.59
CA GLU A 43 -15.31 -9.47 -16.43
C GLU A 43 -14.41 -10.38 -15.60
N LYS A 44 -13.29 -10.81 -16.17
CA LYS A 44 -12.39 -11.75 -15.52
C LYS A 44 -11.27 -11.04 -14.72
N ARG A 45 -10.99 -9.75 -14.95
CA ARG A 45 -9.82 -9.03 -14.39
C ARG A 45 -9.87 -8.92 -12.86
N PRO A 46 -8.70 -8.87 -12.18
CA PRO A 46 -8.65 -8.83 -10.72
C PRO A 46 -9.25 -7.55 -10.15
N LYS A 47 -9.83 -7.65 -8.95
CA LYS A 47 -10.36 -6.51 -8.21
C LYS A 47 -9.23 -5.59 -7.74
N TRP A 48 -9.41 -4.29 -7.90
CA TRP A 48 -8.54 -3.31 -7.25
C TRP A 48 -8.88 -3.18 -5.77
N VAL A 49 -7.88 -3.33 -4.91
CA VAL A 49 -8.07 -3.36 -3.44
C VAL A 49 -7.46 -2.15 -2.75
N LEU A 50 -6.24 -1.79 -3.14
CA LEU A 50 -5.44 -0.74 -2.50
C LEU A 50 -4.71 0.11 -3.54
N ILE A 51 -4.67 1.43 -3.30
CA ILE A 51 -3.72 2.33 -3.96
C ILE A 51 -3.03 3.22 -2.91
N ASN A 52 -1.87 3.77 -3.25
CA ASN A 52 -1.31 4.89 -2.48
C ASN A 52 -1.91 6.22 -2.96
N SER A 53 -2.08 7.17 -2.04
CA SER A 53 -2.23 8.57 -2.41
C SER A 53 -0.97 9.08 -3.12
N PRO A 54 -1.04 10.15 -3.93
CA PRO A 54 0.17 10.83 -4.37
C PRO A 54 1.04 11.16 -3.14
N PRO A 55 2.36 10.98 -3.24
CA PRO A 55 3.23 11.35 -2.14
C PRO A 55 3.21 12.85 -1.91
N LEU A 56 3.19 13.26 -0.64
CA LEU A 56 3.24 14.67 -0.26
C LEU A 56 4.56 15.35 -0.68
N PHE A 57 5.66 14.60 -0.83
CA PHE A 57 6.99 15.14 -1.14
C PHE A 57 7.20 15.55 -2.61
N ASP A 58 6.41 15.02 -3.54
CA ASP A 58 6.49 15.40 -4.96
C ASP A 58 5.71 16.69 -5.27
N GLN A 59 5.04 17.28 -4.27
CA GLN A 59 4.34 18.56 -4.41
C GLN A 59 5.20 19.67 -3.81
N PRO A 60 5.67 20.66 -4.58
CA PRO A 60 6.54 21.75 -4.10
C PRO A 60 5.85 22.72 -3.14
N GLN A 61 4.64 22.42 -2.66
CA GLN A 61 3.89 23.24 -1.71
C GLN A 61 3.85 22.55 -0.35
N THR A 62 4.24 23.28 0.70
CA THR A 62 4.02 22.85 2.08
C THR A 62 2.52 22.79 2.35
N ILE A 63 1.97 21.58 2.32
CA ILE A 63 0.60 21.31 2.76
C ILE A 63 0.56 21.62 4.27
N SER A 64 0.00 22.78 4.60
CA SER A 64 -0.09 23.32 5.96
C SER A 64 -1.52 23.28 6.51
N THR A 65 -2.52 23.10 5.62
CA THR A 65 -3.94 23.01 5.98
C THR A 65 -4.58 21.75 5.41
N PHE A 66 -5.71 21.35 5.99
CA PHE A 66 -6.51 20.24 5.46
C PHE A 66 -7.07 20.54 4.05
N ASP A 67 -7.47 21.79 3.77
CA ASP A 67 -7.99 22.15 2.45
C ASP A 67 -6.93 22.00 1.36
N GLN A 68 -5.68 22.36 1.64
CA GLN A 68 -4.56 22.09 0.74
C GLN A 68 -4.36 20.59 0.56
N TYR A 69 -4.39 19.81 1.65
CA TYR A 69 -4.24 18.36 1.56
C TYR A 69 -5.32 17.74 0.68
N ARG A 70 -6.57 18.17 0.89
CA ARG A 70 -7.71 17.72 0.10
C ARG A 70 -7.54 18.04 -1.38
N GLN A 71 -7.31 19.31 -1.72
CA GLN A 71 -7.25 19.78 -3.10
C GLN A 71 -6.10 19.15 -3.88
N HIS A 72 -4.93 19.02 -3.26
CA HIS A 72 -3.73 18.55 -3.94
C HIS A 72 -3.59 17.03 -3.96
N ILE A 73 -4.13 16.32 -2.97
CA ILE A 73 -3.90 14.89 -2.78
C ILE A 73 -5.22 14.10 -2.74
N LEU A 74 -6.14 14.44 -1.83
CA LEU A 74 -7.28 13.57 -1.56
C LEU A 74 -8.33 13.55 -2.68
N ASP A 75 -8.62 14.69 -3.32
CA ASP A 75 -9.61 14.78 -4.39
C ASP A 75 -9.17 13.86 -5.57
N LYS A 76 -7.92 13.96 -6.02
CA LYS A 76 -7.36 13.08 -7.07
C LYS A 76 -7.37 11.60 -6.65
N THR A 77 -7.04 11.32 -5.39
CA THR A 77 -7.04 9.95 -4.88
C THR A 77 -8.46 9.37 -4.86
N LEU A 78 -9.45 10.17 -4.47
CA LEU A 78 -10.85 9.79 -4.44
C LEU A 78 -11.41 9.51 -5.84
N ASP A 79 -11.05 10.31 -6.84
CA ASP A 79 -11.48 10.10 -8.22
C ASP A 79 -11.04 8.71 -8.72
N TYR A 80 -9.77 8.36 -8.55
CA TYR A 80 -9.26 7.04 -8.91
C TYR A 80 -9.92 5.94 -8.08
N ALA A 81 -10.06 6.15 -6.77
CA ALA A 81 -10.65 5.15 -5.89
C ALA A 81 -12.10 4.81 -6.28
N LYS A 82 -12.91 5.83 -6.58
CA LYS A 82 -14.30 5.64 -7.01
C LYS A 82 -14.40 4.96 -8.37
N GLU A 83 -13.68 5.49 -9.36
CA GLU A 83 -13.82 5.04 -10.74
C GLU A 83 -13.23 3.63 -10.97
N LEU A 84 -12.25 3.23 -10.15
CA LEU A 84 -11.66 1.88 -10.17
C LEU A 84 -12.21 0.97 -9.07
N LYS A 85 -13.21 1.43 -8.30
CA LYS A 85 -13.88 0.67 -7.22
C LYS A 85 -12.91 0.13 -6.16
N ILE A 86 -11.91 0.93 -5.81
CA ILE A 86 -10.92 0.63 -4.79
C ILE A 86 -11.52 0.87 -3.40
N SER A 87 -11.26 -0.06 -2.48
CA SER A 87 -11.78 -0.01 -1.11
C SER A 87 -10.80 0.54 -0.07
N LYS A 88 -9.50 0.60 -0.38
CA LYS A 88 -8.46 1.01 0.56
C LYS A 88 -7.49 2.00 -0.08
N VAL A 89 -7.06 3.00 0.68
CA VAL A 89 -6.09 4.00 0.27
C VAL A 89 -5.02 4.10 1.34
N HIS A 90 -3.76 3.89 0.97
CA HIS A 90 -2.62 4.24 1.82
C HIS A 90 -2.30 5.72 1.68
N LEU A 91 -2.45 6.47 2.79
CA LEU A 91 -2.09 7.88 2.88
C LEU A 91 -0.58 8.00 3.13
N VAL A 92 0.18 8.19 2.05
CA VAL A 92 1.65 8.31 2.11
C VAL A 92 2.02 9.57 2.86
N MET A 93 2.92 9.47 3.84
CA MET A 93 3.37 10.58 4.68
C MET A 93 4.67 11.22 4.19
N ASN A 94 5.03 12.35 4.81
CA ASN A 94 6.26 13.08 4.55
C ASN A 94 7.44 12.60 5.42
N ASP A 95 8.62 13.08 5.09
CA ASP A 95 9.82 12.94 5.92
C ASP A 95 9.78 13.89 7.15
N VAL A 96 10.51 13.51 8.21
CA VAL A 96 10.58 14.19 9.52
C VAL A 96 11.06 15.65 9.39
N SER A 97 11.95 15.95 8.44
CA SER A 97 12.45 17.32 8.22
C SER A 97 11.34 18.31 7.84
N ASN A 98 10.24 17.81 7.27
CA ASN A 98 9.09 18.60 6.85
C ASN A 98 7.93 18.56 7.87
N SER A 99 8.09 17.90 9.03
CA SER A 99 7.00 17.69 9.99
C SER A 99 6.74 18.87 10.92
N SER A 100 7.64 19.86 10.99
CA SER A 100 7.51 21.03 11.87
C SER A 100 6.40 22.01 11.44
N GLN A 101 5.83 21.84 10.25
CA GLN A 101 4.81 22.73 9.67
C GLN A 101 3.43 22.07 9.50
N ILE A 102 3.29 20.78 9.85
CA ILE A 102 2.02 20.07 9.73
C ILE A 102 1.26 20.26 11.06
N PRO A 103 0.00 20.73 11.08
CA PRO A 103 -0.88 20.57 12.24
C PRO A 103 -0.81 19.13 12.75
N SER A 104 -1.01 18.84 14.05
CA SER A 104 -0.88 17.48 14.61
C SER A 104 -1.28 16.41 13.59
N VAL A 105 -0.33 15.61 13.11
CA VAL A 105 -0.49 14.66 11.99
C VAL A 105 -1.75 13.79 12.18
N VAL A 106 -2.06 13.47 13.44
CA VAL A 106 -3.29 12.81 13.87
C VAL A 106 -4.55 13.54 13.37
N ASN A 107 -4.64 14.86 13.55
CA ASN A 107 -5.77 15.66 13.11
C ASN A 107 -5.91 15.66 11.58
N LEU A 108 -4.80 15.73 10.84
CA LEU A 108 -4.84 15.68 9.37
C LEU A 108 -5.34 14.32 8.87
N LEU A 109 -4.82 13.23 9.43
CA LEU A 109 -5.25 11.87 9.10
C LEU A 109 -6.70 11.59 9.52
N LYS A 110 -7.13 12.13 10.67
CA LYS A 110 -8.52 12.09 11.11
C LYS A 110 -9.45 12.75 10.09
N LEU A 111 -9.12 13.97 9.65
CA LEU A 111 -9.92 14.70 8.66
C LEU A 111 -9.93 13.97 7.30
N ALA A 112 -8.80 13.39 6.89
CA ALA A 112 -8.74 12.57 5.68
C ALA A 112 -9.62 11.33 5.78
N ALA A 113 -9.57 10.61 6.90
CA ALA A 113 -10.44 9.46 7.14
C ALA A 113 -11.93 9.86 7.12
N GLN A 114 -12.30 10.99 7.73
CA GLN A 114 -13.67 11.53 7.66
C GLN A 114 -14.09 11.87 6.23
N TYR A 115 -13.18 12.40 5.41
CA TYR A 115 -13.43 12.72 4.01
C TYR A 115 -13.70 11.46 3.16
N PHE A 116 -12.99 10.36 3.41
CA PHE A 116 -13.19 9.09 2.69
C PHE A 116 -14.35 8.24 3.21
N ALA A 117 -14.82 8.47 4.45
CA ALA A 117 -15.84 7.65 5.09
C ALA A 117 -17.18 7.55 4.31
N PRO A 118 -17.75 8.64 3.75
CA PRO A 118 -18.99 8.57 2.94
C PRO A 118 -18.86 7.71 1.68
N HIS A 119 -17.63 7.41 1.26
CA HIS A 119 -17.33 6.61 0.08
C HIS A 119 -17.01 5.14 0.40
N ASN A 120 -17.13 4.74 1.68
CA ASN A 120 -16.77 3.41 2.16
C ASN A 120 -15.31 3.03 1.86
N ILE A 121 -14.40 4.02 1.89
CA ILE A 121 -12.97 3.83 1.67
C ILE A 121 -12.25 3.81 3.03
N MET A 122 -11.42 2.78 3.23
CA MET A 122 -10.52 2.68 4.37
C MET A 122 -9.21 3.42 4.08
N CYS A 123 -8.82 4.31 4.98
CA CYS A 123 -7.51 4.95 4.99
C CYS A 123 -6.51 4.08 5.77
N LEU A 124 -5.32 3.93 5.21
CA LEU A 124 -4.22 3.17 5.81
C LEU A 124 -3.02 4.08 6.01
N ILE A 125 -2.27 3.81 7.07
CA ILE A 125 -0.93 4.36 7.30
C ILE A 125 0.07 3.23 7.47
N GLU A 126 1.26 3.40 6.90
CA GLU A 126 2.28 2.37 6.87
C GLU A 126 3.61 2.87 7.44
N PRO A 127 4.17 2.20 8.46
CA PRO A 127 5.55 2.40 8.85
C PRO A 127 6.54 1.85 7.82
N LEU A 128 7.52 2.65 7.39
CA LEU A 128 8.50 2.25 6.37
C LEU A 128 9.91 2.07 6.95
N SER A 129 10.56 0.94 6.69
CA SER A 129 11.92 0.68 7.16
C SER A 129 13.02 1.22 6.22
N THR A 130 12.70 1.45 4.94
CA THR A 130 13.67 1.69 3.85
C THR A 130 14.19 3.12 3.75
N ARG A 131 13.51 4.09 4.38
CA ARG A 131 13.87 5.52 4.35
C ARG A 131 14.09 6.05 5.76
N SER A 132 15.32 6.40 6.12
CA SER A 132 15.70 6.80 7.48
C SER A 132 15.03 8.08 7.95
N ASP A 133 14.67 8.95 7.02
CA ASP A 133 14.04 10.25 7.23
C ASP A 133 12.52 10.22 7.19
N TYR A 134 11.90 9.08 6.85
CA TYR A 134 10.44 8.97 6.80
C TYR A 134 9.81 9.18 8.19
N TYR A 135 8.69 9.90 8.27
CA TYR A 135 8.05 10.25 9.54
C TYR A 135 7.57 9.01 10.31
N LEU A 136 6.84 8.12 9.64
CA LEU A 136 6.27 6.95 10.29
C LEU A 136 7.25 5.78 10.19
N ARG A 137 8.14 5.63 11.16
CA ARG A 137 9.09 4.50 11.26
C ARG A 137 8.84 3.59 12.46
N SER A 138 7.65 3.66 13.05
CA SER A 138 7.28 2.83 14.19
C SER A 138 5.83 2.40 14.10
N TYR A 139 5.60 1.07 14.13
CA TYR A 139 4.26 0.49 14.29
C TYR A 139 3.56 0.89 15.59
N TYR A 140 4.30 1.14 16.69
CA TYR A 140 3.70 1.63 17.92
C TYR A 140 3.16 3.05 17.75
N LEU A 141 3.93 3.93 17.10
CA LEU A 141 3.46 5.28 16.76
C LEU A 141 2.24 5.23 15.81
N ALA A 142 2.24 4.31 14.84
CA ALA A 142 1.10 4.12 13.94
C ALA A 142 -0.17 3.70 14.71
N ALA A 143 -0.05 2.75 15.64
CA ALA A 143 -1.16 2.33 16.50
C ALA A 143 -1.66 3.48 17.39
N ASP A 144 -0.74 4.28 17.95
CA ASP A 144 -1.08 5.46 18.75
C ASP A 144 -1.85 6.50 17.94
N ILE A 145 -1.40 6.80 16.71
CA ILE A 145 -2.08 7.71 15.78
C ILE A 145 -3.50 7.22 15.48
N VAL A 146 -3.67 5.94 15.11
CA VAL A 146 -4.99 5.36 14.81
C VAL A 146 -5.92 5.45 16.02
N ARG A 147 -5.40 5.12 17.21
CA ARG A 147 -6.14 5.17 18.47
C ARG A 147 -6.57 6.60 18.83
N GLU A 148 -5.71 7.58 18.63
CA GLU A 148 -6.00 8.98 18.94
C GLU A 148 -6.96 9.62 17.94
N ALA A 149 -6.83 9.29 16.64
CA ALA A 149 -7.72 9.79 15.59
C ALA A 149 -9.18 9.34 15.77
N LYS A 150 -9.41 8.17 16.41
CA LYS A 150 -10.73 7.60 16.71
C LYS A 150 -11.64 7.51 15.47
N GLN A 151 -11.09 7.10 14.34
CA GLN A 151 -11.84 6.86 13.10
C GLN A 151 -11.82 5.36 12.77
N SER A 152 -12.98 4.74 12.59
CA SER A 152 -13.10 3.30 12.34
C SER A 152 -12.50 2.88 11.00
N ASN A 153 -12.48 3.79 10.02
CA ASN A 153 -11.91 3.60 8.69
C ASN A 153 -10.46 4.07 8.57
N LEU A 154 -9.78 4.47 9.66
CA LEU A 154 -8.33 4.70 9.67
C LEU A 154 -7.63 3.53 10.35
N LYS A 155 -6.71 2.87 9.65
CA LYS A 155 -6.06 1.63 10.09
C LYS A 155 -4.57 1.61 9.76
N VAL A 156 -3.85 0.65 10.33
CA VAL A 156 -2.43 0.39 10.04
C VAL A 156 -2.30 -0.65 8.92
N MET A 157 -1.38 -0.41 7.99
CA MET A 157 -0.91 -1.41 7.05
C MET A 157 0.28 -2.17 7.63
N LEU A 158 0.13 -3.48 7.79
CA LEU A 158 1.13 -4.35 8.39
C LEU A 158 1.91 -5.08 7.29
N ASP A 159 3.07 -4.57 6.92
CA ASP A 159 4.03 -5.23 6.02
C ASP A 159 5.04 -6.04 6.87
N SER A 160 5.11 -7.35 6.64
CA SER A 160 6.05 -8.24 7.34
C SER A 160 7.51 -7.79 7.24
N PHE A 161 7.90 -7.22 6.10
CA PHE A 161 9.27 -6.76 5.85
C PHE A 161 9.60 -5.53 6.69
N HIS A 162 8.72 -4.53 6.70
CA HIS A 162 8.92 -3.34 7.52
C HIS A 162 8.84 -3.66 9.01
N LEU A 163 7.90 -4.51 9.43
CA LEU A 163 7.78 -4.92 10.83
C LEU A 163 9.03 -5.65 11.31
N GLN A 164 9.52 -6.65 10.55
CA GLN A 164 10.74 -7.39 10.90
C GLN A 164 11.95 -6.45 11.03
N ARG A 165 12.11 -5.51 10.10
CA ARG A 165 13.27 -4.61 10.08
C ARG A 165 13.23 -3.49 11.12
N LEU A 166 12.04 -3.03 11.52
CA LEU A 166 11.89 -1.96 12.50
C LEU A 166 11.87 -2.49 13.94
N HIS A 167 11.16 -3.59 14.18
CA HIS A 167 10.85 -4.05 15.54
C HIS A 167 11.21 -5.52 15.80
N GLY A 168 11.30 -6.35 14.76
CA GLY A 168 11.45 -7.80 14.93
C GLY A 168 10.29 -8.37 15.76
N ASN A 169 10.58 -9.42 16.54
CA ASN A 169 9.64 -10.02 17.50
C ASN A 169 8.21 -10.18 16.93
N LEU A 170 8.11 -10.80 15.76
CA LEU A 170 6.91 -10.73 14.92
C LEU A 170 5.66 -11.26 15.64
N THR A 171 5.78 -12.34 16.40
CA THR A 171 4.62 -12.94 17.10
C THR A 171 3.95 -11.93 18.02
N GLU A 172 4.71 -11.34 18.95
CA GLU A 172 4.18 -10.41 19.96
C GLU A 172 3.69 -9.12 19.30
N ASN A 173 4.43 -8.61 18.31
CA ASN A 173 4.02 -7.42 17.58
C ASN A 173 2.73 -7.61 16.77
N ILE A 174 2.55 -8.77 16.13
CA ILE A 174 1.31 -9.08 15.41
C ILE A 174 0.13 -9.10 16.38
N GLU A 175 0.28 -9.74 17.54
CA GLU A 175 -0.77 -9.83 18.56
C GLU A 175 -1.14 -8.44 19.12
N LEU A 176 -0.14 -7.60 19.39
CA LEU A 176 -0.34 -6.24 19.86
C LEU A 176 -1.03 -5.35 18.81
N LEU A 177 -0.65 -5.49 17.54
CA LEU A 177 -1.12 -4.62 16.46
C LEU A 177 -2.47 -5.05 15.88
N ALA A 178 -2.89 -6.30 16.08
CA ALA A 178 -4.10 -6.90 15.49
C ALA A 178 -5.35 -5.99 15.52
N PRO A 179 -5.69 -5.26 16.61
CA PRO A 179 -6.87 -4.39 16.64
C PRO A 179 -6.82 -3.20 15.66
N PHE A 180 -5.62 -2.81 15.23
CA PHE A 180 -5.37 -1.62 14.41
C PHE A 180 -5.15 -1.94 12.93
N VAL A 181 -4.94 -3.22 12.58
CA VAL A 181 -4.61 -3.62 11.20
C VAL A 181 -5.83 -3.51 10.29
N GLY A 182 -5.63 -2.92 9.12
CA GLY A 182 -6.63 -2.83 8.04
C GLY A 182 -6.16 -3.43 6.72
N HIS A 183 -4.85 -3.68 6.58
CA HIS A 183 -4.27 -4.39 5.45
C HIS A 183 -2.96 -5.07 5.83
N VAL A 184 -2.62 -6.16 5.13
CA VAL A 184 -1.41 -6.94 5.40
C VAL A 184 -0.65 -7.15 4.10
N GLN A 185 0.66 -6.96 4.15
CA GLN A 185 1.58 -7.24 3.05
C GLN A 185 2.70 -8.16 3.53
N ILE A 186 3.26 -8.94 2.59
CA ILE A 186 4.35 -9.86 2.86
C ILE A 186 5.43 -9.82 1.79
N SER A 187 6.68 -9.85 2.25
CA SER A 187 7.88 -10.13 1.48
C SER A 187 8.99 -10.62 2.39
N GLN A 188 10.05 -11.17 1.79
CA GLN A 188 11.15 -11.78 2.53
C GLN A 188 12.22 -10.77 2.96
N THR A 189 12.70 -10.91 4.19
CA THR A 189 13.80 -10.13 4.76
C THR A 189 15.12 -10.90 4.57
N PRO A 190 16.25 -10.24 4.22
CA PRO A 190 16.47 -8.78 4.22
C PRO A 190 16.29 -8.07 2.87
N LEU A 191 16.09 -8.81 1.78
CA LEU A 191 16.18 -8.26 0.42
C LEU A 191 14.86 -7.76 -0.18
N ARG A 192 13.74 -7.91 0.56
CA ARG A 192 12.38 -7.69 0.08
C ARG A 192 12.00 -8.63 -1.08
N ASP A 193 12.53 -9.85 -1.04
CA ASP A 193 12.34 -10.86 -2.08
C ASP A 193 10.99 -11.59 -1.95
N CYS A 194 10.71 -12.49 -2.88
CA CYS A 194 9.52 -13.34 -2.86
C CYS A 194 9.36 -14.00 -1.47
N PRO A 195 8.17 -13.93 -0.85
CA PRO A 195 7.93 -14.53 0.48
C PRO A 195 8.02 -16.06 0.49
N MET A 196 8.09 -16.70 -0.69
CA MET A 196 8.32 -18.14 -0.82
C MET A 196 9.81 -18.51 -0.82
N ASN A 197 10.70 -17.54 -0.93
CA ASN A 197 12.15 -17.77 -0.87
C ASN A 197 12.62 -17.97 0.57
N ASN A 198 13.77 -18.60 0.71
CA ASN A 198 14.48 -18.66 1.98
C ASN A 198 14.84 -17.24 2.46
N GLY A 199 14.69 -17.01 3.76
CA GLY A 199 15.09 -15.79 4.44
C GLY A 199 14.76 -15.87 5.92
N GLU A 200 14.75 -14.72 6.59
CA GLU A 200 14.60 -14.66 8.05
C GLU A 200 13.17 -14.92 8.52
N VAL A 201 12.17 -14.58 7.69
CA VAL A 201 10.76 -14.65 8.09
C VAL A 201 10.15 -15.98 7.66
N ASN A 202 9.59 -16.71 8.63
CA ASN A 202 8.74 -17.88 8.36
C ASN A 202 7.31 -17.42 8.01
N HIS A 203 7.05 -17.15 6.73
CA HIS A 203 5.73 -16.66 6.27
C HIS A 203 4.59 -17.64 6.52
N LYS A 204 4.83 -18.96 6.55
CA LYS A 204 3.78 -19.94 6.90
C LYS A 204 3.26 -19.68 8.31
N TYR A 205 4.16 -19.55 9.28
CA TYR A 205 3.80 -19.28 10.66
C TYR A 205 3.23 -17.86 10.84
N PHE A 206 3.82 -16.86 10.17
CA PHE A 206 3.31 -15.49 10.15
C PHE A 206 1.84 -15.46 9.68
N LEU A 207 1.54 -16.11 8.55
CA LEU A 207 0.19 -16.17 7.99
C LEU A 207 -0.81 -16.89 8.90
N GLN A 208 -0.38 -17.92 9.63
CA GLN A 208 -1.22 -18.56 10.65
C GLN A 208 -1.63 -17.59 11.76
N LYS A 209 -0.71 -16.71 12.19
CA LYS A 209 -1.02 -15.68 13.19
C LYS A 209 -1.96 -14.61 12.63
N ILE A 210 -1.70 -14.12 11.41
CA ILE A 210 -2.57 -13.15 10.72
C ILE A 210 -3.99 -13.67 10.54
N ALA A 211 -4.14 -14.95 10.17
CA ALA A 211 -5.44 -15.58 9.94
C ALA A 211 -6.37 -15.61 11.17
N THR A 212 -5.85 -15.33 12.37
CA THR A 212 -6.65 -15.28 13.60
C THR A 212 -7.50 -14.00 13.72
N PHE A 213 -7.17 -12.94 12.99
CA PHE A 213 -7.88 -11.65 13.08
C PHE A 213 -8.10 -10.94 11.74
N TYR A 214 -7.46 -11.38 10.65
CA TYR A 214 -7.55 -10.74 9.35
C TYR A 214 -8.01 -11.73 8.27
N HIS A 215 -9.09 -11.36 7.57
CA HIS A 215 -9.80 -12.22 6.59
C HIS A 215 -9.97 -11.57 5.21
N ASP A 216 -9.21 -10.51 4.95
CA ASP A 216 -9.19 -9.83 3.65
C ASP A 216 -7.91 -10.23 2.88
N TYR A 217 -7.65 -9.62 1.74
CA TYR A 217 -6.53 -9.92 0.89
C TYR A 217 -5.16 -9.58 1.52
N ILE A 218 -4.12 -10.39 1.23
CA ILE A 218 -2.72 -10.14 1.63
C ILE A 218 -1.84 -9.79 0.43
N GLY A 219 -1.24 -8.60 0.43
CA GLY A 219 -0.39 -8.13 -0.67
C GLY A 219 0.98 -8.81 -0.69
N LEU A 220 1.41 -9.28 -1.86
CA LEU A 220 2.76 -9.80 -2.07
C LEU A 220 3.65 -8.65 -2.57
N GLU A 221 4.10 -7.78 -1.66
CA GLU A 221 4.94 -6.62 -2.01
C GLU A 221 6.43 -6.97 -2.02
N TYR A 222 6.92 -7.58 -3.11
CA TYR A 222 8.32 -8.01 -3.23
C TYR A 222 9.03 -7.59 -4.53
N ILE A 223 10.36 -7.61 -4.51
CA ILE A 223 11.27 -7.39 -5.64
C ILE A 223 11.60 -8.73 -6.31
N CYS A 224 11.51 -8.81 -7.64
CA CYS A 224 11.91 -9.98 -8.41
C CYS A 224 13.39 -9.84 -8.84
N VAL A 225 14.28 -10.76 -8.42
CA VAL A 225 15.74 -10.65 -8.66
C VAL A 225 16.29 -11.65 -9.69
N ASN A 226 15.48 -12.47 -10.35
CA ASN A 226 15.99 -13.49 -11.30
C ASN A 226 15.53 -13.25 -12.75
N PHE A 227 16.46 -12.75 -13.57
CA PHE A 227 16.29 -12.40 -15.00
C PHE A 227 16.21 -13.62 -15.96
N ALA A 228 16.37 -14.87 -15.49
CA ALA A 228 16.51 -16.03 -16.38
C ALA A 228 15.39 -17.09 -16.28
N LEU A 229 14.44 -16.95 -15.35
CA LEU A 229 13.18 -17.72 -15.37
C LEU A 229 11.94 -16.86 -15.61
N ILE A 230 12.17 -15.58 -15.88
CA ILE A 230 11.14 -14.62 -16.29
C ILE A 230 11.57 -13.95 -17.60
N ILE A 231 12.03 -14.72 -18.58
CA ILE A 231 12.15 -14.23 -19.96
C ILE A 231 10.75 -13.99 -20.60
N ASP A 232 9.65 -14.31 -19.88
CA ASP A 232 8.29 -13.92 -20.28
C ASP A 232 7.73 -12.69 -19.57
N ILE A 233 8.43 -12.07 -18.63
CA ILE A 233 7.91 -10.91 -17.92
C ILE A 233 9.09 -10.09 -17.34
N LEU A 234 9.11 -8.77 -17.62
CA LEU A 234 9.57 -7.68 -16.75
C LEU A 234 10.95 -7.05 -16.96
N GLY A 235 10.91 -5.86 -17.56
CA GLY A 235 11.74 -4.71 -17.21
C GLY A 235 10.96 -3.70 -16.32
N THR A 236 11.57 -3.40 -15.18
CA THR A 236 11.47 -2.24 -14.28
C THR A 236 10.23 -1.34 -14.29
N MET A 237 9.29 -1.58 -13.36
CA MET A 237 8.83 -0.59 -12.37
C MET A 237 8.02 -1.24 -11.23
N PHE A 238 8.47 -0.99 -10.00
CA PHE A 238 7.91 -1.28 -8.67
C PHE A 238 6.69 -2.22 -8.50
N VAL A 239 6.99 -3.38 -7.89
CA VAL A 239 6.19 -4.30 -7.06
C VAL A 239 5.06 -5.12 -7.71
N TYR A 240 5.24 -6.45 -7.73
CA TYR A 240 4.24 -7.47 -8.11
C TYR A 240 3.23 -7.69 -7.00
N MET A 241 2.37 -6.72 -6.75
CA MET A 241 1.45 -6.82 -5.63
C MET A 241 0.29 -7.78 -5.96
N LYS A 242 0.49 -9.03 -5.59
CA LYS A 242 -0.47 -10.13 -5.74
C LYS A 242 -1.24 -10.27 -4.45
N LEU A 243 -2.54 -10.55 -4.51
CA LEU A 243 -3.35 -10.69 -3.31
C LEU A 243 -3.80 -12.16 -3.16
N LEU A 244 -3.43 -12.80 -2.05
CA LEU A 244 -4.01 -14.09 -1.65
C LEU A 244 -5.23 -13.84 -0.77
N LYS A 245 -6.37 -14.46 -1.11
CA LYS A 245 -7.55 -14.49 -0.24
C LYS A 245 -7.45 -15.73 0.65
N PHE A 246 -7.50 -15.54 1.97
CA PHE A 246 -7.68 -16.68 2.88
C PHE A 246 -9.02 -17.38 2.55
N LYS A 247 -8.96 -18.69 2.33
CA LYS A 247 -10.14 -19.56 2.36
C LYS A 247 -10.34 -20.08 3.77
#